data_AF-A0AAW0Q216-F1
#
_entry.id   AF-A0AAW0Q216-F1
#
_cell.length_a   1.000
_cell.length_b   1.000
_cell.length_c   1.000
_cell.angle_alpha   90.00
_cell.angle_beta   90.00
_cell.angle_gamma   90.00
#
_symmetry.space_group_name_H-M   'P 1'
#
loop_
_entity.id
_entity.type
_entity.pdbx_description
1 polymer ?
#
loop_
_entity_poly.entity_id
_entity_poly.type
_entity_poly.pdbx_seq_one_letter_code
_entity_poly.pdbx_strand_id
1 'polypeptide(L)'
;MIFRRTDSLVLHEPKANQTAYAATDDADSASKSSKTLLYDFLQTPLTPDSPIYIKLTRATCPNQFRRATLSLLDTRANQCPSPPSFIPMFNSGNTDKMNFPQRVKNMLVYGLETYLCTVLYASFDDLVSRYVEKDMSYQRLLGEGAIWLLRYDFVFEWPRPIMPNMVLIGGINCAKKAPLPADLQEFVEGSGDDGFIVFTMGSMVSDMPMEIATLFFEAFRQLPQRVLWRYEGKVPENAPKNVKLLKWLPQNDLLAHPKARVL
;
A
#
# COMPACT_ATOMS: atom_id res chain seq x y z
N MET A 1 2.57 -22.62 39.17
CA MET A 1 3.69 -23.53 38.82
C MET A 1 4.42 -22.91 37.63
N ILE A 2 5.09 -21.77 37.79
CA ILE A 2 6.57 -21.60 37.89
C ILE A 2 7.37 -22.82 37.43
N PHE A 3 8.12 -22.66 36.33
CA PHE A 3 9.51 -23.10 36.09
C PHE A 3 10.00 -22.33 34.84
N ARG A 4 10.78 -21.24 34.99
CA ARG A 4 12.24 -21.09 35.21
C ARG A 4 13.11 -21.30 33.96
N ARG A 5 13.86 -20.22 33.69
CA ARG A 5 15.01 -20.05 32.81
C ARG A 5 16.23 -20.74 33.43
N THR A 6 17.05 -21.43 32.63
CA THR A 6 18.47 -21.75 32.94
C THR A 6 19.29 -21.80 31.65
N ASP A 7 20.12 -20.78 31.49
CA ASP A 7 21.57 -20.77 31.20
C ASP A 7 22.20 -21.61 30.06
N SER A 8 22.78 -20.83 29.13
CA SER A 8 24.22 -20.80 28.78
C SER A 8 24.91 -22.06 28.25
N LEU A 9 25.14 -22.08 26.93
CA LEU A 9 26.23 -22.82 26.30
C LEU A 9 27.08 -21.83 25.48
N VAL A 10 28.23 -21.48 26.05
CA VAL A 10 29.32 -20.76 25.41
C VAL A 10 30.08 -21.76 24.54
N LEU A 11 30.11 -21.56 23.23
CA LEU A 11 31.01 -22.26 22.33
C LEU A 11 32.16 -21.33 21.94
N HIS A 12 33.36 -21.68 22.38
CA HIS A 12 34.63 -21.10 21.97
C HIS A 12 34.86 -21.31 20.46
N GLU A 13 35.06 -20.24 19.70
CA GLU A 13 35.61 -20.31 18.34
C GLU A 13 37.12 -20.61 18.37
N PRO A 14 37.63 -21.54 17.54
CA PRO A 14 39.04 -21.58 17.20
C PRO A 14 39.33 -20.60 16.04
N LYS A 15 40.32 -19.73 16.25
CA LYS A 15 40.89 -18.87 15.22
C LYS A 15 41.47 -19.70 14.07
N ALA A 16 40.99 -19.48 12.84
CA ALA A 16 41.66 -19.93 11.62
C ALA A 16 41.49 -18.90 10.49
N ASN A 17 42.60 -18.18 10.26
CA ASN A 17 43.13 -17.62 9.01
C ASN A 17 42.24 -16.76 8.09
N GLN A 18 42.64 -15.48 8.04
CA GLN A 18 42.44 -14.52 6.96
C GLN A 18 42.92 -15.10 5.61
N THR A 19 42.00 -15.60 4.79
CA THR A 19 42.13 -15.70 3.32
C THR A 19 40.77 -16.05 2.70
N ALA A 20 39.74 -15.25 3.00
CA ALA A 20 38.42 -15.37 2.38
C ALA A 20 37.67 -14.02 2.41
N TYR A 21 38.31 -12.93 2.00
CA TYR A 21 37.73 -11.58 2.03
C TYR A 21 37.38 -11.02 0.62
N ALA A 22 37.21 -11.87 -0.38
CA ALA A 22 36.88 -11.43 -1.74
C ALA A 22 35.69 -12.17 -2.40
N ALA A 23 34.99 -13.04 -1.67
CA ALA A 23 33.85 -13.80 -2.20
C ALA A 23 32.53 -13.59 -1.41
N THR A 24 32.54 -12.82 -0.33
CA THR A 24 31.38 -12.57 0.54
C THR A 24 30.59 -11.32 0.16
N ASP A 25 31.22 -10.34 -0.50
CA ASP A 25 30.57 -9.06 -0.85
C ASP A 25 29.54 -9.23 -1.99
N ASP A 26 29.77 -10.16 -2.92
CA ASP A 26 28.82 -10.47 -4.00
C ASP A 26 27.59 -11.24 -3.51
N ALA A 27 27.75 -12.10 -2.49
CA ALA A 27 26.64 -12.84 -1.89
C ALA A 27 25.75 -11.95 -1.02
N ASP A 28 26.32 -11.00 -0.28
CA ASP A 28 25.57 -10.00 0.50
C ASP A 28 24.91 -8.93 -0.38
N SER A 29 25.56 -8.56 -1.49
CA SER A 29 24.99 -7.73 -2.56
C SER A 29 23.81 -8.42 -3.24
N ALA A 30 23.95 -9.70 -3.61
CA ALA A 30 22.88 -10.50 -4.21
C ALA A 30 21.76 -10.80 -3.20
N SER A 31 22.06 -10.97 -1.91
CA SER A 31 21.05 -11.15 -0.84
C SER A 31 20.28 -9.85 -0.56
N LYS A 32 20.95 -8.69 -0.53
CA LYS A 32 20.30 -7.38 -0.46
C LYS A 32 19.48 -7.11 -1.71
N SER A 33 20.03 -7.34 -2.90
CA SER A 33 19.33 -7.21 -4.18
C SER A 33 18.11 -8.12 -4.24
N SER A 34 18.23 -9.39 -3.82
CA SER A 34 17.11 -10.34 -3.78
C SER A 34 16.06 -9.95 -2.73
N LYS A 35 16.47 -9.42 -1.57
CA LYS A 35 15.53 -8.90 -0.56
C LYS A 35 14.83 -7.64 -1.07
N THR A 36 15.56 -6.70 -1.66
CA THR A 36 15.01 -5.48 -2.26
C THR A 36 14.07 -5.82 -3.41
N LEU A 37 14.43 -6.76 -4.29
CA LEU A 37 13.55 -7.26 -5.34
C LEU A 37 12.31 -7.93 -4.75
N LEU A 38 12.45 -8.77 -3.73
CA LEU A 38 11.31 -9.36 -3.02
C LEU A 38 10.41 -8.25 -2.45
N TYR A 39 10.97 -7.23 -1.79
CA TYR A 39 10.22 -6.09 -1.27
C TYR A 39 9.55 -5.25 -2.37
N ASP A 40 10.22 -5.02 -3.50
CA ASP A 40 9.69 -4.28 -4.65
C ASP A 40 8.53 -5.03 -5.31
N PHE A 41 8.65 -6.36 -5.45
CA PHE A 41 7.56 -7.23 -5.92
C PHE A 41 6.42 -7.36 -4.91
N LEU A 42 6.71 -7.23 -3.60
CA LEU A 42 5.71 -7.17 -2.54
C LEU A 42 4.98 -5.82 -2.49
N GLN A 43 5.50 -4.76 -3.12
CA GLN A 43 4.99 -3.39 -2.97
C GLN A 43 4.33 -2.76 -4.20
N THR A 44 4.32 -3.42 -5.37
CA THR A 44 3.77 -2.83 -6.60
C THR A 44 2.48 -3.51 -7.09
N PRO A 45 1.32 -3.20 -6.47
CA PRO A 45 0.01 -3.63 -6.95
C PRO A 45 -0.63 -2.64 -7.94
N LEU A 46 0.05 -1.56 -8.32
CA LEU A 46 -0.55 -0.49 -9.14
C LEU A 46 -0.41 -0.71 -10.65
N THR A 47 0.48 -1.60 -11.08
CA THR A 47 0.72 -1.81 -12.50
C THR A 47 0.28 -3.23 -12.88
N PRO A 48 -0.70 -3.39 -13.78
CA PRO A 48 -1.19 -4.70 -14.20
C PRO A 48 -0.17 -5.52 -15.02
N ASP A 49 1.05 -5.01 -15.19
CA ASP A 49 2.18 -5.64 -15.86
C ASP A 49 2.98 -6.61 -14.95
N SER A 50 2.91 -6.46 -13.63
CA SER A 50 3.71 -7.23 -12.67
C SER A 50 3.53 -8.75 -12.82
N PRO A 51 2.30 -9.30 -12.92
CA PRO A 51 2.10 -10.74 -13.16
C PRO A 51 2.66 -11.24 -14.49
N ILE A 52 2.62 -10.39 -15.52
CA ILE A 52 3.15 -10.69 -16.86
C ILE A 52 4.67 -10.79 -16.79
N TYR A 53 5.31 -9.81 -16.13
CA TYR A 53 6.76 -9.75 -15.97
C TYR A 53 7.31 -10.94 -15.17
N ILE A 54 6.66 -11.31 -14.06
CA ILE A 54 7.05 -12.46 -13.24
C ILE A 54 7.05 -13.75 -14.06
N LYS A 55 6.01 -13.96 -14.88
CA LYS A 55 5.87 -15.18 -15.69
C LYS A 55 6.86 -15.20 -16.86
N LEU A 56 7.13 -14.05 -17.47
CA LEU A 56 8.15 -13.90 -18.52
C LEU A 56 9.57 -14.16 -18.01
N THR A 57 9.90 -13.68 -16.82
CA THR A 57 11.24 -13.82 -16.22
C THR A 57 11.46 -15.17 -15.54
N ARG A 58 10.41 -16.02 -15.45
CA ARG A 58 10.41 -17.28 -14.68
C ARG A 58 10.90 -17.08 -13.24
N ALA A 59 10.72 -15.88 -12.69
CA ALA A 59 11.07 -15.60 -11.31
C ALA A 59 10.17 -16.45 -10.40
N THR A 60 10.79 -17.28 -9.56
CA THR A 60 10.08 -18.14 -8.60
C THR A 60 9.61 -17.28 -7.43
N CYS A 61 8.52 -16.54 -7.62
CA CYS A 61 7.79 -15.87 -6.55
C CYS A 61 6.53 -16.68 -6.22
N PRO A 62 6.59 -17.65 -5.29
CA PRO A 62 5.42 -18.43 -4.88
C PRO A 62 4.33 -17.57 -4.19
N ASN A 63 4.66 -16.35 -3.78
CA ASN A 63 3.76 -15.46 -3.05
C ASN A 63 3.45 -14.22 -3.90
N GLN A 64 2.32 -14.23 -4.60
CA GLN A 64 1.82 -13.01 -5.24
C GLN A 64 1.19 -12.12 -4.16
N PHE A 65 1.93 -11.11 -3.72
CA PHE A 65 1.42 -10.10 -2.82
C PHE A 65 0.64 -9.08 -3.62
N ARG A 66 -0.69 -9.10 -3.48
CA ARG A 66 -1.58 -8.29 -4.30
C ARG A 66 -2.50 -7.55 -3.37
N ARG A 67 -2.32 -6.23 -3.30
CA ARG A 67 -3.41 -5.35 -2.87
C ARG A 67 -4.55 -5.64 -3.83
N ALA A 68 -5.56 -6.38 -3.36
CA ALA A 68 -6.77 -6.53 -4.13
C ALA A 68 -7.23 -5.12 -4.46
N THR A 69 -7.23 -4.86 -5.75
CA THR A 69 -7.93 -3.72 -6.31
C THR A 69 -9.39 -3.93 -5.96
N LEU A 70 -10.12 -2.85 -5.70
CA LEU A 70 -11.57 -2.93 -5.44
C LEU A 70 -12.39 -3.42 -6.65
N SER A 71 -11.73 -3.98 -7.68
CA SER A 71 -12.37 -4.50 -8.87
C SER A 71 -12.84 -5.93 -8.66
N LEU A 72 -14.03 -6.23 -9.20
CA LEU A 72 -14.57 -7.59 -9.33
C LEU A 72 -13.60 -8.62 -9.97
N LEU A 73 -12.56 -8.15 -10.66
CA LEU A 73 -11.57 -8.98 -11.34
C LEU A 73 -10.80 -9.88 -10.35
N ASP A 74 -10.32 -9.35 -9.23
CA ASP A 74 -9.54 -10.11 -8.25
C ASP A 74 -10.37 -11.21 -7.59
N THR A 75 -11.63 -10.90 -7.28
CA THR A 75 -12.59 -11.85 -6.72
C THR A 75 -12.91 -12.99 -7.69
N ARG A 76 -13.03 -12.68 -8.99
CA ARG A 76 -13.26 -13.69 -10.04
C ARG A 76 -12.04 -14.53 -10.35
N ALA A 77 -10.86 -13.93 -10.37
CA ALA A 77 -9.60 -14.64 -10.53
C ALA A 77 -9.43 -15.70 -9.43
N ASN A 78 -9.81 -15.38 -8.20
CA ASN A 78 -9.83 -16.32 -7.06
C ASN A 78 -10.99 -17.31 -7.05
N GLN A 79 -11.94 -17.20 -7.99
CA GLN A 79 -13.19 -17.96 -7.97
C GLN A 79 -13.97 -17.80 -6.65
N CYS A 80 -13.76 -16.67 -5.96
CA CYS A 80 -14.38 -16.37 -4.68
C CYS A 80 -15.83 -15.89 -4.94
N PRO A 81 -16.85 -16.45 -4.27
CA PRO A 81 -18.23 -16.00 -4.45
C PRO A 81 -18.43 -14.55 -4.01
N SER A 82 -19.07 -13.74 -4.87
CA SER A 82 -19.46 -12.35 -4.54
C SER A 82 -20.94 -12.10 -4.87
N PRO A 83 -21.87 -12.64 -4.06
CA PRO A 83 -23.31 -12.45 -4.27
C PRO A 83 -23.74 -10.98 -4.07
N PRO A 84 -24.30 -10.31 -5.11
CA PRO A 84 -24.72 -8.91 -5.01
C PRO A 84 -25.99 -8.70 -4.16
N SER A 85 -26.56 -9.77 -3.62
CA SER A 85 -27.76 -9.70 -2.77
C SER A 85 -27.48 -9.23 -1.34
N PHE A 86 -26.24 -9.39 -0.86
CA PHE A 86 -25.83 -8.96 0.48
C PHE A 86 -24.41 -8.36 0.54
N ILE A 87 -23.59 -8.50 -0.51
CA ILE A 87 -22.31 -7.82 -0.61
C ILE A 87 -22.51 -6.50 -1.35
N PRO A 88 -22.36 -5.34 -0.69
CA PRO A 88 -22.55 -4.06 -1.35
C PRO A 88 -21.41 -3.77 -2.34
N MET A 89 -21.77 -3.27 -3.52
CA MET A 89 -20.80 -2.82 -4.51
C MET A 89 -20.10 -1.55 -4.03
N PHE A 90 -18.84 -1.40 -4.43
CA PHE A 90 -18.08 -0.21 -4.08
C PHE A 90 -18.77 1.06 -4.59
N ASN A 91 -18.78 2.12 -3.78
CA ASN A 91 -19.48 3.39 -4.05
C ASN A 91 -21.00 3.29 -4.28
N SER A 92 -21.65 2.17 -3.97
CA SER A 92 -23.11 2.06 -4.09
C SER A 92 -23.89 2.83 -3.01
N GLY A 93 -23.23 3.13 -1.88
CA GLY A 93 -23.82 3.70 -0.66
C GLY A 93 -24.62 2.68 0.16
N ASN A 94 -24.59 1.39 -0.21
CA ASN A 94 -25.30 0.33 0.48
C ASN A 94 -24.45 -0.31 1.59
N THR A 95 -25.11 -0.97 2.53
CA THR A 95 -24.51 -1.77 3.60
C THR A 95 -24.72 -3.27 3.36
N ASP A 96 -24.28 -4.12 4.29
CA ASP A 96 -24.58 -5.57 4.31
C ASP A 96 -26.08 -5.88 4.45
N LYS A 97 -26.87 -4.90 4.94
CA LYS A 97 -28.33 -5.01 5.14
C LYS A 97 -29.07 -4.19 4.09
N MET A 98 -29.40 -4.83 2.97
CA MET A 98 -30.15 -4.20 1.87
C MET A 98 -31.61 -4.66 1.80
N ASN A 99 -32.52 -3.72 1.54
CA ASN A 99 -33.88 -3.98 1.10
C ASN A 99 -33.94 -4.38 -0.38
N PHE A 100 -35.11 -4.81 -0.86
CA PHE A 100 -35.23 -5.34 -2.22
C PHE A 100 -34.80 -4.33 -3.32
N PRO A 101 -35.27 -3.07 -3.34
CA PRO A 101 -34.78 -2.09 -4.32
C PRO A 101 -33.27 -1.84 -4.27
N GLN A 102 -32.69 -1.79 -3.07
CA GLN A 102 -31.23 -1.65 -2.90
C GLN A 102 -30.48 -2.84 -3.50
N ARG A 103 -30.99 -4.07 -3.34
CA ARG A 103 -30.40 -5.26 -3.95
C ARG A 103 -30.48 -5.23 -5.48
N VAL A 104 -31.60 -4.77 -6.04
CA VAL A 104 -31.75 -4.60 -7.49
C VAL A 104 -30.75 -3.58 -8.02
N LYS A 105 -30.64 -2.41 -7.38
CA LYS A 105 -29.61 -1.41 -7.70
C LYS A 105 -28.20 -2.01 -7.61
N ASN A 106 -27.91 -2.74 -6.53
CA ASN A 106 -26.61 -3.34 -6.29
C ASN A 106 -26.24 -4.38 -7.37
N MET A 107 -27.21 -5.18 -7.80
CA MET A 107 -27.05 -6.13 -8.91
C MET A 107 -26.76 -5.42 -10.24
N LEU A 108 -27.44 -4.31 -10.54
CA LEU A 108 -27.17 -3.52 -11.74
C LEU A 108 -25.77 -2.92 -11.72
N VAL A 109 -25.35 -2.36 -10.58
CA VAL A 109 -23.98 -1.83 -10.40
C VAL A 109 -22.94 -2.95 -10.54
N TYR A 110 -23.19 -4.12 -9.97
CA TYR A 110 -22.33 -5.29 -10.12
C TYR A 110 -22.13 -5.65 -11.61
N GLY A 111 -23.22 -5.69 -12.38
CA GLY A 111 -23.17 -5.97 -13.82
C GLY A 111 -22.43 -4.88 -14.63
N LEU A 112 -22.61 -3.61 -14.26
CA LEU A 112 -21.90 -2.50 -14.90
C LEU A 112 -20.40 -2.55 -14.60
N GLU A 113 -20.01 -2.70 -13.34
CA GLU A 113 -18.60 -2.78 -12.94
C GLU A 113 -17.91 -3.99 -13.57
N THR A 114 -18.61 -5.13 -13.64
CA THR A 114 -18.19 -6.32 -14.38
C THR A 114 -17.79 -5.98 -15.81
N TYR A 115 -18.69 -5.30 -16.53
CA TYR A 115 -18.49 -4.95 -17.92
C TYR A 115 -17.33 -3.96 -18.08
N LEU A 116 -17.29 -2.93 -17.22
CA LEU A 116 -16.20 -1.95 -17.20
C LEU A 116 -14.84 -2.61 -16.93
N CYS A 117 -14.76 -3.57 -16.01
CA CYS A 117 -13.53 -4.32 -15.77
C CYS A 117 -13.09 -5.07 -17.04
N THR A 118 -14.00 -5.77 -17.71
CA THR A 118 -13.65 -6.47 -18.96
C THR A 118 -13.08 -5.51 -20.01
N VAL A 119 -13.69 -4.32 -20.17
CA VAL A 119 -13.21 -3.32 -21.14
C VAL A 119 -11.87 -2.71 -20.73
N LEU A 120 -11.71 -2.34 -19.45
CA LEU A 120 -10.49 -1.72 -18.94
C LEU A 120 -9.28 -2.66 -18.99
N TYR A 121 -9.50 -3.97 -18.79
CA TYR A 121 -8.42 -4.96 -18.77
C TYR A 121 -8.24 -5.71 -20.10
N ALA A 122 -9.03 -5.42 -21.14
CA ALA A 122 -8.93 -6.08 -22.45
C ALA A 122 -7.54 -5.90 -23.11
N SER A 123 -6.89 -4.76 -22.91
CA SER A 123 -5.51 -4.54 -23.39
C SER A 123 -4.51 -5.46 -22.70
N PHE A 124 -4.73 -5.81 -21.44
CA PHE A 124 -3.89 -6.77 -20.71
C PHE A 124 -4.16 -8.20 -21.15
N ASP A 125 -5.40 -8.55 -21.50
CA ASP A 125 -5.69 -9.86 -22.11
C ASP A 125 -4.88 -10.06 -23.42
N ASP A 126 -4.80 -9.04 -24.28
CA ASP A 126 -3.99 -9.09 -25.51
C ASP A 126 -2.48 -9.22 -25.20
N LEU A 127 -1.97 -8.48 -24.22
CA LEU A 127 -0.56 -8.58 -23.79
C LEU A 127 -0.22 -9.97 -23.23
N VAL A 128 -1.08 -10.52 -22.37
CA VAL A 128 -0.89 -11.85 -21.78
C VAL A 128 -0.92 -12.92 -22.86
N SER A 129 -1.86 -12.84 -23.80
CA SER A 129 -1.97 -13.80 -24.91
C SER A 129 -0.74 -13.78 -25.82
N ARG A 130 -0.14 -12.59 -26.04
CA ARG A 130 1.05 -12.43 -26.90
C ARG A 130 2.35 -12.87 -26.24
N TYR A 131 2.54 -12.52 -24.98
CA TYR A 131 3.85 -12.63 -24.33
C TYR A 131 3.95 -13.78 -23.31
N VAL A 132 2.84 -14.19 -22.70
CA VAL A 132 2.85 -15.20 -21.64
C VAL A 132 2.46 -16.56 -22.18
N GLU A 133 1.22 -16.70 -22.64
CA GLU A 133 0.68 -17.94 -23.14
C GLU A 133 -0.50 -17.64 -24.07
N LYS A 134 -0.52 -18.29 -25.24
CA LYS A 134 -1.59 -18.10 -26.22
C LYS A 134 -2.95 -18.48 -25.61
N ASP A 135 -3.95 -17.64 -25.84
CA ASP A 135 -5.32 -17.81 -25.35
C ASP A 135 -5.46 -17.72 -23.80
N MET A 136 -4.46 -17.17 -23.11
CA MET A 136 -4.56 -16.85 -21.69
C MET A 136 -5.12 -15.44 -21.47
N SER A 137 -6.15 -15.32 -20.63
CA SER A 137 -6.65 -14.03 -20.18
C SER A 137 -5.88 -13.54 -18.95
N TYR A 138 -5.86 -12.22 -18.77
CA TYR A 138 -5.33 -11.58 -17.58
C TYR A 138 -6.02 -12.12 -16.32
N GLN A 139 -7.35 -12.24 -16.30
CA GLN A 139 -8.05 -12.84 -15.16
C GLN A 139 -7.53 -14.25 -14.80
N ARG A 140 -7.27 -15.10 -15.80
CA ARG A 140 -6.76 -16.45 -15.57
C ARG A 140 -5.34 -16.43 -15.04
N LEU A 141 -4.49 -15.56 -15.60
CA LEU A 141 -3.13 -15.35 -15.11
C LEU A 141 -3.14 -14.94 -13.62
N LEU A 142 -4.05 -14.05 -13.22
CA LEU A 142 -4.18 -13.65 -11.82
C LEU A 142 -4.60 -14.85 -10.94
N GLY A 143 -5.50 -15.70 -11.43
CA GLY A 143 -6.02 -16.86 -10.69
C GLY A 143 -5.01 -17.97 -10.41
N GLU A 144 -3.84 -17.96 -11.05
CA GLU A 144 -2.76 -18.92 -10.77
C GLU A 144 -2.00 -18.62 -9.46
N GLY A 145 -2.25 -17.47 -8.83
CA GLY A 145 -1.61 -17.10 -7.56
C GLY A 145 -1.96 -18.08 -6.43
N ALA A 146 -0.93 -18.70 -5.83
CA ALA A 146 -1.10 -19.69 -4.76
C ALA A 146 -1.61 -19.08 -3.44
N ILE A 147 -1.17 -17.85 -3.12
CA ILE A 147 -1.58 -17.10 -1.92
C ILE A 147 -1.88 -15.67 -2.35
N TRP A 148 -2.95 -15.10 -1.78
CA TRP A 148 -3.40 -13.74 -2.02
C TRP A 148 -3.35 -12.92 -0.74
N LEU A 149 -2.50 -11.91 -0.72
CA LEU A 149 -2.30 -11.07 0.46
C LEU A 149 -3.07 -9.76 0.32
N LEU A 150 -4.28 -9.73 0.88
CA LEU A 150 -5.22 -8.64 0.73
C LEU A 150 -4.96 -7.55 1.77
N ARG A 151 -4.68 -6.32 1.33
CA ARG A 151 -4.50 -5.15 2.20
C ARG A 151 -5.84 -4.58 2.71
N TYR A 152 -6.69 -5.44 3.24
CA TYR A 152 -7.94 -5.11 3.90
C TYR A 152 -7.91 -5.63 5.34
N ASP A 153 -8.72 -5.02 6.19
CA ASP A 153 -8.98 -5.50 7.54
C ASP A 153 -10.46 -5.80 7.67
N PHE A 154 -10.80 -6.93 8.30
CA PHE A 154 -12.19 -7.35 8.46
C PHE A 154 -13.02 -6.36 9.31
N VAL A 155 -12.36 -5.48 10.08
CA VAL A 155 -13.04 -4.45 10.88
C VAL A 155 -13.63 -3.34 10.01
N PHE A 156 -13.02 -3.03 8.86
CA PHE A 156 -13.45 -1.94 7.97
C PHE A 156 -14.28 -2.41 6.77
N GLU A 157 -14.41 -3.72 6.58
CA GLU A 157 -15.07 -4.31 5.43
C GLU A 157 -16.40 -4.98 5.80
N TRP A 158 -17.32 -5.01 4.84
CA TRP A 158 -18.55 -5.77 5.00
C TRP A 158 -18.29 -7.28 4.97
N PRO A 159 -19.08 -8.09 5.71
CA PRO A 159 -18.94 -9.54 5.68
C PRO A 159 -19.05 -10.10 4.26
N ARG A 160 -18.01 -10.82 3.83
CA ARG A 160 -17.96 -11.48 2.52
C ARG A 160 -17.23 -12.81 2.58
N PRO A 161 -17.50 -13.73 1.65
CA PRO A 161 -16.71 -14.96 1.50
C PRO A 161 -15.22 -14.63 1.27
N ILE A 162 -14.35 -15.44 1.88
CA ILE A 162 -12.90 -15.43 1.64
C ILE A 162 -12.45 -16.86 1.37
N MET A 163 -11.55 -17.04 0.40
CA MET A 163 -11.01 -18.35 0.09
C MET A 163 -9.85 -18.70 1.05
N PRO A 164 -9.56 -19.99 1.30
CA PRO A 164 -8.48 -20.39 2.22
C PRO A 164 -7.09 -19.86 1.84
N ASN A 165 -6.86 -19.54 0.55
CA ASN A 165 -5.63 -18.96 0.05
C ASN A 165 -5.58 -17.42 0.15
N MET A 166 -6.61 -16.77 0.66
CA MET A 166 -6.70 -15.32 0.83
C MET A 166 -6.41 -14.94 2.29
N VAL A 167 -5.35 -14.16 2.50
CA VAL A 167 -4.92 -13.70 3.83
C VAL A 167 -5.08 -12.18 3.92
N LEU A 168 -5.83 -11.73 4.92
CA LEU A 168 -5.99 -10.32 5.24
C LEU A 168 -4.75 -9.81 5.96
N ILE A 169 -4.10 -8.81 5.38
CA ILE A 169 -2.90 -8.15 5.89
C ILE A 169 -3.16 -6.64 6.06
N GLY A 170 -4.29 -6.30 6.68
CA GLY A 170 -4.60 -4.96 7.13
C GLY A 170 -3.50 -4.41 8.04
N GLY A 171 -3.30 -3.08 8.03
CA GLY A 171 -2.42 -2.42 9.01
C GLY A 171 -0.92 -2.71 8.88
N ILE A 172 -0.43 -3.44 7.86
CA ILE A 172 1.01 -3.72 7.71
C ILE A 172 1.91 -2.48 7.59
N ASN A 173 1.34 -1.33 7.24
CA ASN A 173 2.06 -0.06 7.16
C ASN A 173 2.10 0.68 8.50
N CYS A 174 1.33 0.23 9.49
CA CYS A 174 1.38 0.74 10.86
C CYS A 174 2.59 0.13 11.57
N ALA A 175 3.79 0.52 11.14
CA ALA A 175 5.03 0.16 11.82
C ALA A 175 5.10 0.85 13.20
N LYS A 176 5.89 0.29 14.11
CA LYS A 176 6.19 0.96 15.39
C LYS A 176 6.84 2.31 15.10
N LYS A 177 6.32 3.37 15.74
CA LYS A 177 6.79 4.75 15.64
C LYS A 177 8.33 4.79 15.75
N ALA A 178 8.99 5.20 14.68
CA ALA A 178 10.39 5.59 14.73
C ALA A 178 10.50 7.02 15.31
N PRO A 179 11.63 7.38 15.95
CA PRO A 179 11.84 8.77 16.36
C PRO A 179 11.90 9.66 15.13
N LEU A 180 11.20 10.81 15.17
CA LEU A 180 11.28 11.81 14.11
C LEU A 180 12.66 12.49 14.13
N PRO A 181 13.17 12.94 12.98
CA PRO A 181 14.31 13.85 12.91
C PRO A 181 14.12 15.05 13.84
N ALA A 182 15.21 15.52 14.47
CA ALA A 182 15.14 16.55 15.51
C ALA A 182 14.42 17.84 15.05
N ASP A 183 14.63 18.23 13.80
CA ASP A 183 14.01 19.43 13.20
C ASP A 183 12.50 19.27 12.97
N LEU A 184 12.02 18.04 12.72
CA LEU A 184 10.60 17.74 12.64
C LEU A 184 9.99 17.61 14.02
N GLN A 185 10.70 16.97 14.94
CA GLN A 185 10.27 16.81 16.33
C GLN A 185 10.04 18.18 16.98
N GLU A 186 10.98 19.11 16.86
CA GLU A 186 10.84 20.48 17.39
C GLU A 186 9.65 21.21 16.76
N PHE A 187 9.46 21.05 15.45
CA PHE A 187 8.34 21.67 14.75
C PHE A 187 6.99 21.11 15.20
N VAL A 188 6.84 19.79 15.36
CA VAL A 188 5.59 19.19 15.81
C VAL A 188 5.34 19.40 17.30
N GLU A 189 6.38 19.44 18.14
CA GLU A 189 6.23 19.69 19.57
C GLU A 189 5.81 21.14 19.86
N GLY A 190 6.38 22.10 19.13
CA GLY A 190 6.02 23.52 19.23
C GLY A 190 4.62 23.87 18.71
N SER A 191 3.84 22.89 18.23
CA SER A 191 2.45 23.09 17.80
C SER A 191 1.44 23.33 18.94
N GLY A 192 1.91 23.38 20.19
CA GLY A 192 1.04 23.65 21.34
C GLY A 192 -0.06 22.60 21.52
N ASP A 193 -1.24 23.05 21.93
CA ASP A 193 -2.44 22.22 22.13
C ASP A 193 -3.23 22.00 20.84
N ASP A 194 -3.11 22.92 19.88
CA ASP A 194 -3.78 22.85 18.57
C ASP A 194 -3.27 21.65 17.76
N GLY A 195 -1.99 21.29 17.92
CA GLY A 195 -1.39 20.16 17.23
C GLY A 195 -1.01 20.48 15.79
N PHE A 196 -0.76 19.44 15.00
CA PHE A 196 -0.32 19.62 13.63
C PHE A 196 -1.09 18.77 12.62
N ILE A 197 -1.02 19.21 11.37
CA ILE A 197 -1.64 18.63 10.19
C ILE A 197 -0.54 18.12 9.27
N VAL A 198 -0.72 16.93 8.72
CA VAL A 198 0.13 16.42 7.64
C VAL A 198 -0.64 16.59 6.34
N PHE A 199 -0.09 17.31 5.36
CA PHE A 199 -0.74 17.49 4.06
C PHE A 199 0.15 16.92 2.94
N THR A 200 -0.44 16.08 2.09
CA THR A 200 0.23 15.54 0.91
C THR A 200 -0.78 15.13 -0.15
N MET A 201 -0.43 15.35 -1.42
CA MET A 201 -1.22 14.89 -2.57
C MET A 201 -0.69 13.57 -3.16
N GLY A 202 0.13 12.83 -2.39
CA GLY A 202 0.76 11.60 -2.85
C GLY A 202 1.94 11.83 -3.79
N SER A 203 2.41 10.77 -4.43
CA SER A 203 3.60 10.80 -5.31
C SER A 203 3.34 11.41 -6.68
N MET A 204 2.09 11.44 -7.14
CA MET A 204 1.73 11.90 -8.49
C MET A 204 1.72 13.42 -8.65
N VAL A 205 1.65 14.16 -7.53
CA VAL A 205 1.61 15.62 -7.51
C VAL A 205 2.67 16.11 -6.52
N SER A 206 3.89 16.31 -7.03
CA SER A 206 5.03 16.85 -6.27
C SER A 206 5.00 18.37 -6.20
N ASP A 207 4.48 19.01 -7.23
CA ASP A 207 4.31 20.45 -7.35
C ASP A 207 2.94 20.78 -7.97
N MET A 208 2.63 22.07 -8.03
CA MET A 208 1.38 22.57 -8.62
C MET A 208 1.58 24.00 -9.10
N PRO A 209 0.70 24.50 -10.00
CA PRO A 209 0.70 25.89 -10.42
C PRO A 209 0.72 26.85 -9.22
N MET A 210 1.45 27.96 -9.36
CA MET A 210 1.70 28.90 -8.27
C MET A 210 0.40 29.47 -7.70
N GLU A 211 -0.59 29.68 -8.56
CA GLU A 211 -1.91 30.20 -8.21
C GLU A 211 -2.60 29.26 -7.21
N ILE A 212 -2.55 27.94 -7.48
CA ILE A 212 -3.15 26.92 -6.61
C ILE A 212 -2.33 26.77 -5.32
N ALA A 213 -1.01 26.75 -5.41
CA ALA A 213 -0.15 26.67 -4.23
C ALA A 213 -0.40 27.85 -3.28
N THR A 214 -0.54 29.07 -3.83
CA THR A 214 -0.82 30.28 -3.06
C THR A 214 -2.15 30.19 -2.32
N LEU A 215 -3.19 29.62 -2.95
CA LEU A 215 -4.48 29.37 -2.28
C LEU A 215 -4.33 28.42 -1.08
N PHE A 216 -3.55 27.35 -1.22
CA PHE A 216 -3.26 26.45 -0.09
C PHE A 216 -2.49 27.15 1.03
N PHE A 217 -1.45 27.93 0.70
CA PHE A 217 -0.73 28.71 1.70
C PHE A 217 -1.63 29.71 2.43
N GLU A 218 -2.54 30.38 1.73
CA GLU A 218 -3.49 31.32 2.34
C GLU A 218 -4.50 30.61 3.25
N ALA A 219 -4.98 29.44 2.83
CA ALA A 219 -5.85 28.61 3.64
C ALA A 219 -5.13 28.12 4.91
N PHE A 220 -3.90 27.61 4.78
CA PHE A 220 -3.11 27.14 5.91
C PHE A 220 -2.72 28.25 6.87
N ARG A 221 -2.51 29.48 6.39
CA ARG A 221 -2.23 30.64 7.27
C ARG A 221 -3.34 30.90 8.28
N GLN A 222 -4.59 30.59 7.93
CA GLN A 222 -5.75 30.82 8.79
C GLN A 222 -5.92 29.74 9.87
N LEU A 223 -5.17 28.64 9.77
CA LEU A 223 -5.25 27.53 10.71
C LEU A 223 -4.37 27.78 11.94
N PRO A 224 -4.87 27.53 13.17
CA PRO A 224 -4.04 27.59 14.37
C PRO A 224 -3.02 26.44 14.43
N GLN A 225 -3.28 25.33 13.74
CA GLN A 225 -2.35 24.20 13.67
C GLN A 225 -1.11 24.53 12.84
N ARG A 226 -0.02 23.83 13.15
CA ARG A 226 1.13 23.74 12.25
C ARG A 226 0.85 22.75 11.13
N VAL A 227 1.33 23.01 9.93
CA VAL A 227 1.11 22.18 8.74
C VAL A 227 2.46 21.69 8.20
N LEU A 228 2.59 20.38 8.10
CA LEU A 228 3.69 19.73 7.38
C LEU A 228 3.21 19.37 5.98
N TRP A 229 3.79 19.98 4.95
CA TRP A 229 3.36 19.76 3.58
C TRP A 229 4.47 19.14 2.74
N ARG A 230 4.21 17.98 2.13
CA ARG A 230 5.06 17.47 1.05
C ARG A 230 4.85 18.29 -0.23
N TYR A 231 5.82 19.14 -0.56
CA TYR A 231 5.77 20.03 -1.71
C TYR A 231 7.18 20.33 -2.22
N GLU A 232 7.36 20.20 -3.53
CA GLU A 232 8.63 20.44 -4.22
C GLU A 232 8.56 21.61 -5.21
N GLY A 233 7.41 22.29 -5.29
CA GLY A 233 7.21 23.41 -6.20
C GLY A 233 7.75 24.74 -5.67
N LYS A 234 7.45 25.82 -6.41
CA LYS A 234 7.89 27.17 -6.06
C LYS A 234 7.12 27.69 -4.84
N VAL A 235 7.85 28.25 -3.89
CA VAL A 235 7.30 28.78 -2.65
C VAL A 235 7.03 30.28 -2.82
N PRO A 236 5.84 30.79 -2.47
CA PRO A 236 5.57 32.23 -2.51
C PRO A 236 6.37 32.95 -1.42
N GLU A 237 6.81 34.19 -1.69
CA GLU A 237 7.66 34.96 -0.77
C GLU A 237 7.01 35.19 0.61
N ASN A 238 5.68 35.23 0.65
CA ASN A 238 4.89 35.43 1.88
C ASN A 238 4.46 34.11 2.55
N ALA A 239 5.15 32.99 2.32
CA ALA A 239 4.77 31.70 2.92
C ALA A 239 4.61 31.81 4.46
N PRO A 240 3.49 31.32 5.02
CA PRO A 240 3.18 31.47 6.44
C PRO A 240 4.10 30.60 7.32
N LYS A 241 4.46 31.12 8.50
CA LYS A 241 5.40 30.46 9.42
C LYS A 241 4.88 29.15 10.03
N ASN A 242 3.57 28.94 10.04
CA ASN A 242 2.96 27.71 10.52
C ASN A 242 3.02 26.58 9.50
N VAL A 243 3.53 26.80 8.28
CA VAL A 243 3.70 25.76 7.25
C VAL A 243 5.19 25.41 7.10
N LYS A 244 5.53 24.13 7.21
CA LYS A 244 6.87 23.60 6.92
C LYS A 244 6.80 22.64 5.74
N LEU A 245 7.62 22.92 4.73
CA LEU A 245 7.66 22.20 3.47
C LEU A 245 8.76 21.14 3.48
N LEU A 246 8.45 19.97 2.93
CA LEU A 246 9.36 18.82 2.91
C LEU A 246 9.30 18.13 1.55
N LYS A 247 10.43 17.60 1.07
CA LYS A 247 10.45 16.75 -0.13
C LYS A 247 9.84 15.37 0.14
N TRP A 248 10.07 14.88 1.36
CA TRP A 248 9.58 13.58 1.83
C TRP A 248 9.06 13.69 3.25
N LEU A 249 7.91 13.05 3.51
CA LEU A 249 7.31 12.98 4.83
C LEU A 249 7.49 11.56 5.39
N PRO A 250 8.03 11.39 6.61
CA PRO A 250 7.93 10.13 7.35
C PRO A 250 6.48 9.94 7.82
N GLN A 251 5.57 9.68 6.88
CA GLN A 251 4.12 9.78 7.07
C GLN A 251 3.62 8.87 8.20
N ASN A 252 4.07 7.62 8.27
CA ASN A 252 3.66 6.70 9.33
C ASN A 252 4.06 7.21 10.72
N ASP A 253 5.28 7.74 10.88
CA ASP A 253 5.78 8.24 12.16
C ASP A 253 5.09 9.54 12.58
N LEU A 254 4.79 10.41 11.61
CA LEU A 254 4.01 11.63 11.83
C LEU A 254 2.58 11.31 12.25
N LEU A 255 1.91 10.37 11.57
CA LEU A 255 0.53 10.00 11.89
C LEU A 255 0.42 9.21 13.21
N ALA A 256 1.48 8.51 13.60
CA ALA A 256 1.58 7.89 14.92
C ALA A 256 1.89 8.90 16.04
N HIS A 257 2.13 10.18 15.72
CA HIS A 257 2.42 11.19 16.73
C HIS A 257 1.15 11.65 17.47
N PRO A 258 1.15 11.73 18.81
CA PRO A 258 -0.06 12.07 19.59
C PRO A 258 -0.65 13.46 19.31
N LYS A 259 0.17 14.38 18.77
CA LYS A 259 -0.25 15.73 18.35
C LYS A 259 -0.76 15.82 16.91
N ALA A 260 -0.69 14.73 16.13
CA ALA A 260 -1.26 14.71 14.79
C ALA A 260 -2.79 14.79 14.90
N ARG A 261 -3.41 15.70 14.16
CA ARG A 261 -4.87 15.89 14.17
C ARG A 261 -5.53 15.27 12.95
N VAL A 262 -4.90 15.42 11.79
CA VAL A 262 -5.46 14.98 10.52
C VAL A 262 -4.34 14.77 9.49
N LEU A 263 -4.64 13.92 8.51
CA LEU A 263 -3.92 13.74 7.26
C LEU A 263 -4.73 14.35 6.11
#